data_AF-A0A6J4QBR4-F1
#
_entry.id   AF-A0A6J4QBR4-F1
#
_cell.length_a   1.000
_cell.length_b   1.000
_cell.length_c   1.000
_cell.angle_alpha   90.00
_cell.angle_beta   90.00
_cell.angle_gamma   90.00
#
_symmetry.space_group_name_H-M   'P 1'
#
loop_
_entity.id
_entity.type
_entity.pdbx_description
1 polymer ?
#
loop_
_entity_poly.entity_id
_entity_poly.type
_entity_poly.pdbx_seq_one_letter_code
_entity_poly.pdbx_strand_id
1 'polypeptide(L)'
;MIPQPPTPQPPTPEHPTPDHPEEAPPVAYTPQRRDAAESSEQLRARIPGWGVDLDPADRPSVPKLQFREGLTGAHWEFPERQPETFPRERSIEHAFLTPVFGTTCPPKGLSGVVRRLAYRRYSEARAAHWLLLVLADRVDAVEHHLASLVTRRPDQPVTETGVVVEFRRRGVRSRTAGHRADGHRVLDPVVVVGPWVAAGAVGLGFVLGGLVGMTSVGSGALIGLALILVFRLTPHRVVG
;
A
#
# COMPACT_ATOMS: atom_id res chain seq x y z
N MET A 1 13.28 -69.70 -17.54
CA MET A 1 13.47 -68.25 -17.76
C MET A 1 13.32 -67.59 -16.40
N ILE A 2 14.44 -67.24 -15.76
CA ILE A 2 14.45 -66.72 -14.39
C ILE A 2 14.09 -65.23 -14.47
N PRO A 3 13.06 -64.75 -13.74
CA PRO A 3 12.72 -63.32 -13.74
C PRO A 3 13.87 -62.52 -13.14
N GLN A 4 14.29 -61.47 -13.85
CA GLN A 4 15.30 -60.52 -13.39
C GLN A 4 14.78 -59.83 -12.11
N PRO A 5 15.62 -59.67 -11.07
CA PRO A 5 15.24 -58.91 -9.89
C PRO A 5 15.00 -57.44 -10.24
N PRO A 6 14.09 -56.75 -9.55
CA PRO A 6 13.81 -55.34 -9.79
C PRO A 6 15.07 -54.50 -9.54
N THR A 7 15.39 -53.62 -10.47
CA THR A 7 16.47 -52.64 -10.33
C THR A 7 16.25 -51.81 -9.06
N PRO A 8 17.27 -51.66 -8.18
CA PRO A 8 17.13 -50.84 -6.99
C PRO A 8 16.77 -49.41 -7.39
N GLN A 9 15.69 -48.88 -6.82
CA GLN A 9 15.33 -47.48 -7.01
C GLN A 9 16.44 -46.60 -6.43
N PRO A 10 16.81 -45.49 -7.10
CA PRO A 10 17.73 -44.52 -6.52
C PRO A 10 17.17 -44.05 -5.17
N PRO A 11 18.03 -43.78 -4.17
CA PRO A 11 17.57 -43.26 -2.90
C PRO A 11 16.76 -41.99 -3.16
N THR A 12 15.53 -41.95 -2.61
CA THR A 12 14.76 -40.71 -2.53
C THR A 12 15.66 -39.68 -1.87
N PRO A 13 15.88 -38.49 -2.47
CA PRO A 13 16.65 -37.45 -1.81
C PRO A 13 15.98 -37.17 -0.48
N GLU A 14 16.67 -37.49 0.62
CA GLU A 14 16.24 -37.12 1.95
C GLU A 14 16.25 -35.59 1.99
N HIS A 15 15.09 -34.99 1.77
CA HIS A 15 14.92 -33.57 2.02
C HIS A 15 15.18 -33.36 3.51
N PRO A 16 16.12 -32.47 3.89
CA PRO A 16 16.31 -32.13 5.29
C PRO A 16 14.97 -31.66 5.81
N THR A 17 14.40 -32.40 6.75
CA THR A 17 13.21 -31.96 7.48
C THR A 17 13.65 -30.71 8.22
N PRO A 18 13.07 -29.54 7.93
CA PRO A 18 13.47 -28.33 8.63
C PRO A 18 13.17 -28.54 10.12
N ASP A 19 14.19 -28.33 10.97
CA ASP A 19 14.10 -28.45 12.43
C ASP A 19 12.97 -27.57 13.02
N HIS A 20 12.52 -26.58 12.25
CA HIS A 20 11.37 -25.74 12.52
C HIS A 20 10.38 -25.75 11.33
N PRO A 21 9.27 -26.50 11.40
CA PRO A 21 8.28 -26.55 10.31
C PRO A 21 7.59 -25.20 10.05
N GLU A 22 7.68 -24.24 10.98
CA GLU A 22 7.19 -22.86 10.80
C GLU A 22 8.12 -21.97 9.94
N GLU A 23 9.36 -22.39 9.68
CA GLU A 23 10.34 -21.62 8.88
C GLU A 23 10.39 -22.04 7.41
N ALA A 24 9.71 -23.12 7.03
CA ALA A 24 9.70 -23.58 5.64
C ALA A 24 9.01 -22.55 4.72
N PRO A 25 9.64 -22.14 3.60
CA PRO A 25 9.00 -21.21 2.67
C PRO A 25 7.71 -21.82 2.10
N PRO A 26 6.62 -21.03 1.92
CA PRO A 26 5.41 -21.46 1.26
C PRO A 26 5.76 -22.05 -0.10
N VAL A 27 5.06 -23.12 -0.45
CA VAL A 27 5.25 -23.88 -1.70
C VAL A 27 5.12 -23.04 -2.98
N ALA A 28 4.46 -21.87 -2.89
CA ALA A 28 4.38 -20.91 -3.99
C ALA A 28 5.74 -20.29 -4.37
N TYR A 29 6.72 -20.36 -3.45
CA TYR A 29 8.04 -19.77 -3.61
C TYR A 29 9.17 -20.81 -3.72
N THR A 30 8.83 -22.09 -3.79
CA THR A 30 9.79 -23.19 -4.02
C THR A 30 9.61 -23.75 -5.44
N PRO A 31 10.69 -24.17 -6.12
CA PRO A 31 10.61 -24.73 -7.47
C PRO A 31 9.84 -26.06 -7.51
N GLN A 32 9.79 -26.79 -6.40
CA GLN A 32 9.09 -28.06 -6.29
C GLN A 32 7.57 -27.84 -6.30
N ARG A 33 6.91 -28.45 -7.29
CA ARG A 33 5.45 -28.59 -7.33
C ARG A 33 5.04 -29.58 -6.23
N ARG A 34 3.99 -29.27 -5.47
CA ARG A 34 3.40 -30.27 -4.54
C ARG A 34 2.98 -31.53 -5.30
N ASP A 35 3.33 -32.68 -4.74
CA ASP A 35 2.82 -34.00 -5.14
C ASP A 35 1.35 -34.24 -4.70
N ALA A 36 0.74 -33.31 -3.98
CA ALA A 36 -0.60 -33.45 -3.41
C ALA A 36 -1.76 -33.11 -4.36
N ALA A 37 -1.54 -33.16 -5.68
CA ALA A 37 -2.66 -33.04 -6.61
C ALA A 37 -3.42 -34.39 -6.66
N GLU A 38 -4.74 -34.36 -6.47
CA GLU A 38 -5.59 -35.53 -6.73
C GLU A 38 -5.30 -36.08 -8.13
N SER A 39 -5.29 -37.40 -8.27
CA SER A 39 -5.03 -38.03 -9.56
C SER A 39 -6.09 -37.64 -10.58
N SER A 40 -5.74 -37.64 -11.87
CA SER A 40 -6.69 -37.36 -12.95
C SER A 40 -7.92 -38.28 -12.91
N GLU A 41 -7.78 -39.50 -12.40
CA GLU A 41 -8.89 -40.43 -12.21
C GLU A 41 -9.82 -40.01 -11.07
N GLN A 42 -9.26 -39.60 -9.93
CA GLN A 42 -10.04 -39.08 -8.81
C GLN A 42 -10.83 -37.82 -9.20
N LEU A 43 -10.22 -36.93 -9.99
CA LEU A 43 -10.85 -35.71 -10.47
C LEU A 43 -11.97 -35.99 -11.48
N ARG A 44 -11.76 -36.93 -12.42
CA ARG A 44 -12.82 -37.40 -13.34
C ARG A 44 -14.01 -37.99 -12.61
N ALA A 45 -13.77 -38.77 -11.56
CA ALA A 45 -14.84 -39.41 -10.79
C ALA A 45 -15.70 -38.39 -10.02
N ARG A 46 -15.10 -37.28 -9.57
CA ARG A 46 -15.76 -36.28 -8.72
C ARG A 46 -16.38 -35.12 -9.48
N ILE A 47 -15.80 -34.71 -10.61
CA ILE A 47 -16.17 -33.47 -11.33
C ILE A 47 -16.72 -33.85 -12.70
N PRO A 48 -18.05 -33.75 -12.92
CA PRO A 48 -18.65 -33.99 -14.23
C PRO A 48 -18.03 -33.10 -15.31
N GLY A 49 -17.61 -33.71 -16.44
CA GLY A 49 -16.98 -32.99 -17.55
C GLY A 49 -15.50 -32.64 -17.33
N TRP A 50 -14.87 -33.09 -16.25
CA TRP A 50 -13.45 -32.85 -16.00
C TRP A 50 -12.56 -33.61 -16.99
N GLY A 51 -11.50 -32.96 -17.47
CA GLY A 51 -10.55 -33.55 -18.41
C GLY A 51 -10.90 -33.38 -19.89
N VAL A 52 -11.81 -32.46 -20.25
CA VAL A 52 -12.09 -32.11 -21.65
C VAL A 52 -10.85 -31.61 -22.40
N ASP A 53 -9.92 -30.97 -21.69
CA ASP A 53 -8.65 -30.46 -22.19
C ASP A 53 -7.48 -31.29 -21.63
N LEU A 54 -7.66 -32.60 -21.34
CA LEU A 54 -6.58 -33.41 -20.77
C LEU A 54 -5.52 -33.78 -21.80
N ASP A 55 -5.90 -33.90 -23.08
CA ASP A 55 -4.99 -34.30 -24.13
C ASP A 55 -3.87 -33.26 -24.29
N PRO A 56 -2.60 -33.63 -24.05
CA PRO A 56 -1.49 -32.73 -24.27
C PRO A 56 -1.40 -32.19 -25.70
N ALA A 57 -1.97 -32.89 -26.69
CA ALA A 57 -2.01 -32.46 -28.09
C ALA A 57 -2.92 -31.23 -28.30
N ASP A 58 -3.96 -31.06 -27.47
CA ASP A 58 -4.90 -29.95 -27.56
C ASP A 58 -4.36 -28.67 -26.88
N ARG A 59 -3.26 -28.78 -26.13
CA ARG A 59 -2.68 -27.69 -25.33
C ARG A 59 -1.55 -26.97 -26.06
N PRO A 60 -1.67 -25.66 -26.37
CA PRO A 60 -0.59 -24.88 -26.98
C PRO A 60 0.68 -24.75 -26.11
N SER A 61 0.58 -25.10 -24.83
CA SER A 61 1.62 -24.97 -23.80
C SER A 61 2.45 -26.23 -23.59
N VAL A 62 2.12 -27.36 -24.24
CA VAL A 62 2.96 -28.58 -24.24
C VAL A 62 3.76 -28.63 -25.55
N PRO A 63 5.09 -28.84 -25.52
CA PRO A 63 5.98 -29.06 -24.37
C PRO A 63 6.56 -27.77 -23.75
N LYS A 64 6.03 -26.59 -24.08
CA LYS A 64 6.61 -25.29 -23.66
C LYS A 64 6.78 -25.12 -22.15
N LEU A 65 5.97 -25.78 -21.32
CA LEU A 65 6.04 -25.76 -19.86
C LEU A 65 6.89 -26.90 -19.27
N GLN A 66 8.04 -27.22 -19.87
CA GLN A 66 8.99 -28.15 -19.28
C GLN A 66 9.84 -27.45 -18.23
N PHE A 67 9.78 -27.92 -16.98
CA PHE A 67 10.76 -27.53 -15.97
C PHE A 67 12.14 -28.04 -16.40
N ARG A 68 13.11 -27.13 -16.50
CA ARG A 68 14.50 -27.46 -16.86
C ARG A 68 15.40 -27.02 -15.73
N GLU A 69 15.85 -27.99 -14.95
CA GLU A 69 16.81 -27.77 -13.88
C GLU A 69 18.09 -27.12 -14.44
N GLY A 70 18.47 -25.98 -13.88
CA GLY A 70 19.67 -25.24 -14.30
C GLY A 70 19.53 -24.29 -15.51
N LEU A 71 18.37 -24.19 -16.17
CA LEU A 71 18.20 -23.26 -17.31
C LEU A 71 18.41 -21.78 -16.93
N THR A 72 18.01 -21.42 -15.70
CA THR A 72 18.04 -20.04 -15.21
C THR A 72 19.36 -19.65 -14.54
N GLY A 73 20.25 -20.63 -14.26
CA GLY A 73 21.44 -20.40 -13.45
C GLY A 73 21.16 -20.03 -11.99
N ALA A 74 19.90 -20.11 -11.54
CA ALA A 74 19.54 -19.87 -10.15
C ALA A 74 20.08 -21.02 -9.29
N HIS A 75 20.98 -20.69 -8.36
CA HIS A 75 21.57 -21.65 -7.42
C HIS A 75 20.79 -21.78 -6.12
N TRP A 76 19.79 -20.92 -5.91
CA TRP A 76 18.92 -20.92 -4.74
C TRP A 76 17.55 -21.53 -5.07
N GLU A 77 16.98 -22.30 -4.14
CA GLU A 77 15.58 -22.73 -4.21
C GLU A 77 14.64 -21.63 -3.72
N PHE A 78 15.06 -20.93 -2.66
CA PHE A 78 14.43 -19.71 -2.16
C PHE A 78 15.54 -18.70 -1.87
N PRO A 79 15.47 -17.47 -2.42
CA PRO A 79 16.54 -16.50 -2.25
C PRO A 79 16.61 -16.01 -0.80
N GLU A 80 17.81 -15.66 -0.36
CA GLU A 80 18.03 -15.04 0.95
C GLU A 80 17.16 -13.79 1.10
N ARG A 81 16.50 -13.65 2.26
CA ARG A 81 15.62 -12.51 2.53
C ARG A 81 16.47 -11.35 3.01
N GLN A 82 16.26 -10.19 2.38
CA GLN A 82 16.84 -8.96 2.91
C GLN A 82 16.27 -8.68 4.32
N PRO A 83 17.07 -8.08 5.22
CA PRO A 83 16.65 -7.85 6.60
C PRO A 83 15.50 -6.84 6.69
N GLU A 84 14.46 -7.19 7.45
CA GLU A 84 13.37 -6.29 7.81
C GLU A 84 13.78 -5.46 9.03
N THR A 85 14.26 -4.23 8.80
CA THR A 85 14.68 -3.32 9.88
C THR A 85 13.51 -2.63 10.59
N PHE A 86 12.32 -2.65 9.98
CA PHE A 86 11.08 -2.14 10.57
C PHE A 86 9.88 -2.83 9.91
N PRO A 87 8.74 -2.94 10.61
CA PRO A 87 7.55 -3.61 10.09
C PRO A 87 7.10 -3.00 8.76
N ARG A 88 7.06 -3.82 7.71
CA ARG A 88 6.62 -3.42 6.37
C ARG A 88 5.22 -3.94 6.07
N GLU A 89 4.44 -3.10 5.41
CA GLU A 89 3.11 -3.46 4.94
C GLU A 89 3.22 -4.56 3.88
N ARG A 90 2.43 -5.60 4.06
CA ARG A 90 2.20 -6.63 3.06
C ARG A 90 0.71 -6.85 2.87
N SER A 91 0.35 -7.37 1.72
CA SER A 91 -0.98 -7.92 1.50
C SER A 91 -1.34 -8.92 2.60
N ILE A 92 -2.61 -8.93 3.02
CA ILE A 92 -3.12 -9.99 3.90
C ILE A 92 -3.12 -11.37 3.22
N GLU A 93 -3.10 -11.39 1.89
CA GLU A 93 -3.13 -12.61 1.07
C GLU A 93 -1.76 -13.27 0.95
N HIS A 94 -0.69 -12.51 1.20
CA HIS A 94 0.68 -13.01 1.16
C HIS A 94 1.08 -13.53 2.54
N ALA A 95 1.80 -14.64 2.64
CA ALA A 95 2.21 -15.17 3.96
C ALA A 95 3.31 -14.30 4.62
N PHE A 96 4.19 -13.72 3.79
CA PHE A 96 5.31 -12.89 4.21
C PHE A 96 5.65 -11.84 3.15
N LEU A 97 6.63 -10.99 3.45
CA LEU A 97 7.23 -10.07 2.47
C LEU A 97 8.07 -10.83 1.45
N THR A 98 8.07 -10.35 0.21
CA THR A 98 8.95 -10.87 -0.81
C THR A 98 10.41 -10.77 -0.36
N PRO A 99 11.31 -11.69 -0.78
CA PRO A 99 12.71 -11.69 -0.35
C PRO A 99 13.44 -10.36 -0.55
N VAL A 100 13.05 -9.61 -1.59
CA VAL A 100 13.46 -8.23 -1.82
C VAL A 100 12.21 -7.35 -1.84
N PHE A 101 12.25 -6.23 -1.11
CA PHE A 101 11.17 -5.25 -1.02
C PHE A 101 11.72 -3.81 -0.96
N GLY A 102 10.90 -2.83 -1.34
CA GLY A 102 11.31 -1.42 -1.36
C GLY A 102 11.44 -0.82 0.05
N THR A 103 12.56 -0.14 0.32
CA THR A 103 12.83 0.48 1.64
C THR A 103 12.87 2.01 1.63
N THR A 104 12.92 2.65 0.46
CA THR A 104 13.18 4.09 0.29
C THR A 104 12.13 5.02 0.90
N CYS A 105 10.86 4.61 0.91
CA CYS A 105 9.76 5.43 1.40
C CYS A 105 9.08 4.71 2.58
N PRO A 106 9.58 4.87 3.82
CA PRO A 106 8.89 4.34 4.99
C PRO A 106 7.59 5.13 5.24
N PRO A 107 6.48 4.46 5.57
CA PRO A 107 5.22 5.14 5.88
C PRO A 107 5.35 5.96 7.16
N LYS A 108 5.02 7.24 7.05
CA LYS A 108 5.15 8.26 8.09
C LYS A 108 3.84 9.02 8.29
N GLY A 109 3.71 9.73 9.40
CA GLY A 109 2.55 10.58 9.67
C GLY A 109 1.21 9.81 9.69
N LEU A 110 0.13 10.57 9.52
CA LEU A 110 -1.23 10.08 9.37
C LEU A 110 -1.40 9.31 8.07
N SER A 111 -0.76 9.74 6.97
CA SER A 111 -0.82 9.02 5.70
C SER A 111 -0.30 7.58 5.82
N GLY A 112 0.78 7.37 6.59
CA GLY A 112 1.29 6.05 6.93
C GLY A 112 0.33 5.21 7.77
N VAL A 113 -0.41 5.82 8.70
CA VAL A 113 -1.46 5.13 9.48
C VAL A 113 -2.58 4.63 8.55
N VAL A 114 -3.01 5.45 7.59
CA VAL A 114 -4.03 5.06 6.61
C VAL A 114 -3.54 3.91 5.72
N ARG A 115 -2.28 3.94 5.25
CA ARG A 115 -1.68 2.84 4.48
C ARG A 115 -1.64 1.54 5.29
N ARG A 116 -1.19 1.60 6.55
CA ARG A 116 -1.21 0.44 7.46
C ARG A 116 -2.62 -0.13 7.65
N LEU A 117 -3.63 0.73 7.76
CA LEU A 117 -5.02 0.28 7.88
C LEU A 117 -5.49 -0.44 6.60
N ALA A 118 -5.16 0.09 5.42
CA ALA A 118 -5.51 -0.52 4.14
C ALA A 118 -4.97 -1.95 4.04
N TYR A 119 -3.68 -2.13 4.30
CA TYR A 119 -3.01 -3.43 4.27
C TYR A 119 -3.40 -4.36 5.41
N ARG A 120 -3.80 -3.86 6.58
CA ARG A 120 -4.20 -4.72 7.70
C ARG A 120 -5.64 -5.22 7.59
N ARG A 121 -6.56 -4.41 7.04
CA ARG A 121 -8.00 -4.65 7.17
C ARG A 121 -8.68 -5.16 5.90
N TYR A 122 -8.15 -4.85 4.73
CA TYR A 122 -8.80 -5.09 3.45
C TYR A 122 -7.88 -5.84 2.49
N SER A 123 -8.43 -6.89 1.86
CA SER A 123 -7.81 -7.58 0.73
C SER A 123 -7.73 -6.65 -0.49
N GLU A 124 -6.74 -6.88 -1.34
CA GLU A 124 -6.52 -6.12 -2.58
C GLU A 124 -7.67 -6.30 -3.58
N ALA A 125 -8.46 -7.36 -3.45
CA ALA A 125 -9.68 -7.55 -4.24
C ALA A 125 -10.82 -6.58 -3.84
N ARG A 126 -10.71 -5.89 -2.69
CA ARG A 126 -11.74 -4.96 -2.22
C ARG A 126 -11.43 -3.54 -2.63
N ALA A 127 -12.39 -2.86 -3.23
CA ALA A 127 -12.28 -1.43 -3.59
C ALA A 127 -11.85 -0.54 -2.41
N ALA A 128 -12.27 -0.87 -1.18
CA ALA A 128 -11.88 -0.14 0.03
C ALA A 128 -10.35 -0.07 0.25
N HIS A 129 -9.60 -1.11 -0.12
CA HIS A 129 -8.14 -1.12 -0.02
C HIS A 129 -7.55 0.02 -0.86
N TRP A 130 -7.92 0.08 -2.13
CA TRP A 130 -7.44 1.07 -3.09
C TRP A 130 -7.92 2.48 -2.76
N LEU A 131 -9.17 2.64 -2.34
CA LEU A 131 -9.70 3.95 -1.94
C LEU A 131 -8.96 4.52 -0.72
N LEU A 132 -8.54 3.68 0.23
CA LEU A 132 -7.73 4.11 1.37
C LEU A 132 -6.31 4.48 0.94
N LEU A 133 -5.70 3.77 -0.01
CA LEU A 133 -4.38 4.16 -0.54
C LEU A 133 -4.42 5.51 -1.26
N VAL A 134 -5.44 5.74 -2.09
CA VAL A 134 -5.65 7.05 -2.73
C VAL A 134 -5.87 8.14 -1.68
N LEU A 135 -6.66 7.87 -0.64
CA LEU A 135 -6.84 8.80 0.48
C LEU A 135 -5.50 9.07 1.18
N ALA A 136 -4.69 8.06 1.42
CA ALA A 136 -3.38 8.21 2.06
C ALA A 136 -2.44 9.10 1.23
N ASP A 137 -2.45 8.98 -0.11
CA ASP A 137 -1.67 9.86 -0.99
C ASP A 137 -2.13 11.32 -0.88
N ARG A 138 -3.44 11.55 -0.72
CA ARG A 138 -3.97 12.91 -0.49
C ARG A 138 -3.56 13.46 0.86
N VAL A 139 -3.62 12.64 1.91
CA VAL A 139 -3.17 13.02 3.25
C VAL A 139 -1.68 13.35 3.22
N ASP A 140 -0.85 12.52 2.59
CA ASP A 140 0.61 12.74 2.50
C ASP A 140 0.96 14.06 1.79
N ALA A 141 0.25 14.38 0.71
CA ALA A 141 0.41 15.66 0.02
C ALA A 141 0.08 16.85 0.95
N VAL A 142 -1.05 16.78 1.69
CA VAL A 142 -1.44 17.84 2.65
C VAL A 142 -0.42 17.94 3.79
N GLU A 143 0.04 16.82 4.35
CA GLU A 143 1.08 16.79 5.38
C GLU A 143 2.36 17.49 4.89
N HIS A 144 2.77 17.22 3.65
CA HIS A 144 3.94 17.85 3.04
C HIS A 144 3.76 19.35 2.83
N HIS A 145 2.60 19.79 2.34
CA HIS A 145 2.31 21.22 2.18
C HIS A 145 2.30 21.95 3.54
N LEU A 146 1.69 21.36 4.57
CA LEU A 146 1.69 21.93 5.91
C LEU A 146 3.10 22.00 6.50
N ALA A 147 3.90 20.95 6.31
CA ALA A 147 5.30 20.95 6.72
C ALA A 147 6.11 22.05 6.00
N SER A 148 5.83 22.27 4.70
CA SER A 148 6.48 23.30 3.88
C SER A 148 6.30 24.72 4.45
N LEU A 149 5.14 25.02 5.06
CA LEU A 149 4.86 26.32 5.69
C LEU A 149 5.81 26.66 6.86
N VAL A 150 6.40 25.65 7.50
CA VAL A 150 7.34 25.83 8.62
C VAL A 150 8.79 25.84 8.13
N THR A 151 9.03 25.57 6.84
CA THR A 151 10.37 25.63 6.24
C THR A 151 10.73 27.03 5.76
N ARG A 152 12.03 27.28 5.52
CA ARG A 152 12.52 28.55 4.97
C ARG A 152 12.11 28.81 3.51
N ARG A 153 11.54 27.82 2.82
CA ARG A 153 11.13 27.89 1.42
C ARG A 153 9.76 27.23 1.26
N PRO A 154 8.67 27.94 1.64
CA PRO A 154 7.33 27.42 1.45
C PRO A 154 7.02 27.23 -0.03
N ASP A 155 6.24 26.19 -0.35
CA ASP A 155 5.77 25.90 -1.70
C ASP A 155 4.98 27.09 -2.26
N GLN A 156 5.18 27.38 -3.54
CA GLN A 156 4.55 28.53 -4.20
C GLN A 156 3.52 28.06 -5.24
N PRO A 157 2.24 27.89 -4.85
CA PRO A 157 1.26 27.16 -5.66
C PRO A 157 0.97 27.81 -7.01
N VAL A 158 1.12 29.14 -7.16
CA VAL A 158 0.82 29.85 -8.42
C VAL A 158 1.86 29.58 -9.51
N THR A 159 3.14 29.51 -9.12
CA THR A 159 4.29 29.33 -10.02
C THR A 159 4.57 27.84 -10.26
N GLU A 160 4.32 26.99 -9.28
CA GLU A 160 4.63 25.54 -9.33
C GLU A 160 3.53 24.70 -9.98
N THR A 161 2.27 25.16 -10.02
CA THR A 161 1.14 24.42 -10.66
C THR A 161 1.03 24.65 -12.17
N GLY A 162 1.85 25.52 -12.76
CA GLY A 162 1.82 25.82 -14.19
C GLY A 162 0.60 26.63 -14.66
N VAL A 163 -0.23 27.13 -13.73
CA VAL A 163 -1.41 27.96 -14.02
C VAL A 163 -1.04 29.18 -14.87
N VAL A 164 0.08 29.83 -14.58
CA VAL A 164 0.58 30.97 -15.37
C VAL A 164 0.86 30.58 -16.83
N VAL A 165 1.39 29.38 -17.06
CA VAL A 165 1.68 28.87 -18.41
C VAL A 165 0.40 28.52 -19.14
N GLU A 166 -0.60 27.98 -18.44
CA GLU A 166 -1.91 27.64 -18.99
C GLU A 166 -2.60 28.87 -19.62
N PHE A 167 -2.53 30.01 -18.94
CA PHE A 167 -3.03 31.29 -19.46
C PHE A 167 -2.13 31.89 -20.54
N ARG A 168 -0.80 31.93 -20.32
CA ARG A 168 0.14 32.62 -21.22
C ARG A 168 0.36 31.91 -22.56
N ARG A 169 0.29 30.57 -22.58
CA ARG A 169 0.55 29.74 -23.77
C ARG A 169 -0.73 29.16 -24.40
N ARG A 170 -1.88 29.81 -24.21
CA ARG A 170 -3.18 29.42 -24.81
C ARG A 170 -3.57 27.97 -24.48
N GLY A 171 -3.20 27.45 -23.31
CA GLY A 171 -3.49 26.09 -22.87
C GLY A 171 -4.99 25.81 -22.86
N VAL A 172 -5.78 26.74 -22.30
CA VAL A 172 -7.25 26.61 -22.23
C VAL A 172 -7.88 26.46 -23.62
N ARG A 173 -7.44 27.26 -24.59
CA ARG A 173 -7.93 27.19 -25.98
C ARG A 173 -7.53 25.88 -26.65
N SER A 174 -6.34 25.34 -26.35
CA SER A 174 -5.93 24.02 -26.85
C SER A 174 -6.76 22.87 -26.26
N ARG A 175 -7.29 23.05 -25.04
CA ARG A 175 -8.12 22.05 -24.36
C ARG A 175 -9.56 22.03 -24.89
N THR A 176 -10.10 23.17 -25.32
CA THR A 176 -11.50 23.30 -25.76
C THR A 176 -11.73 23.18 -27.26
N ALA A 177 -10.70 23.36 -28.10
CA ALA A 177 -10.86 23.49 -29.55
C ALA A 177 -10.88 22.16 -30.36
N GLY A 178 -10.89 20.98 -29.74
CA GLY A 178 -10.84 19.71 -30.48
C GLY A 178 -11.61 18.56 -29.81
N HIS A 179 -11.89 17.51 -30.58
CA HIS A 179 -12.45 16.25 -30.09
C HIS A 179 -11.36 15.48 -29.34
N ARG A 180 -11.29 15.68 -28.02
CA ARG A 180 -10.45 14.88 -27.12
C ARG A 180 -11.27 13.79 -26.44
N ALA A 181 -10.64 12.65 -26.21
CA ALA A 181 -11.25 11.50 -25.53
C ALA A 181 -11.27 11.66 -23.99
N ASP A 182 -10.72 12.76 -23.46
CA ASP A 182 -10.53 13.01 -22.03
C ASP A 182 -11.85 13.41 -21.33
N GLY A 183 -12.73 12.44 -21.05
CA GLY A 183 -14.01 12.66 -20.38
C GLY A 183 -13.93 13.04 -18.88
N HIS A 184 -12.74 12.94 -18.27
CA HIS A 184 -12.53 13.16 -16.84
C HIS A 184 -12.34 14.64 -16.44
N ARG A 185 -12.39 15.58 -17.40
CA ARG A 185 -12.17 17.02 -17.14
C ARG A 185 -13.10 17.65 -16.11
N VAL A 186 -14.29 17.09 -15.92
CA VAL A 186 -15.24 17.58 -14.91
C VAL A 186 -14.77 17.18 -13.50
N LEU A 187 -14.07 16.05 -13.39
CA LEU A 187 -13.56 15.51 -12.14
C LEU A 187 -12.22 16.16 -11.73
N ASP A 188 -11.40 16.57 -12.69
CA ASP A 188 -10.06 17.15 -12.43
C ASP A 188 -10.09 18.35 -11.46
N PRO A 189 -10.99 19.36 -11.60
CA PRO A 189 -11.07 20.45 -10.64
C PRO A 189 -11.43 19.97 -9.24
N VAL A 190 -12.30 18.97 -9.11
CA VAL A 190 -12.70 18.44 -7.80
C VAL A 190 -11.53 17.69 -7.16
N VAL A 191 -10.81 16.88 -7.92
CA VAL A 191 -9.68 16.09 -7.40
C VAL A 191 -8.46 16.96 -7.11
N VAL A 192 -8.22 18.00 -7.90
CA VAL A 192 -7.06 18.88 -7.77
C VAL A 192 -7.34 20.01 -6.77
N VAL A 193 -8.47 20.70 -6.89
CA VAL A 193 -8.79 21.90 -6.09
C VAL A 193 -9.52 21.52 -4.80
N GLY A 194 -10.31 20.45 -4.80
CA GLY A 194 -11.07 20.00 -3.63
C GLY A 194 -10.23 19.86 -2.36
N PRO A 195 -9.05 19.20 -2.40
CA PRO A 195 -8.15 19.13 -1.24
C PRO A 195 -7.70 20.49 -0.70
N TRP A 196 -7.40 21.46 -1.58
CA TRP A 196 -7.02 22.81 -1.18
C TRP A 196 -8.17 23.58 -0.54
N VAL A 197 -9.38 23.45 -1.08
CA VAL A 197 -10.59 24.05 -0.50
C VAL A 197 -10.89 23.44 0.86
N ALA A 198 -10.78 22.11 1.00
CA ALA A 198 -10.96 21.43 2.26
C ALA A 198 -9.92 21.86 3.31
N ALA A 199 -8.63 21.93 2.92
CA ALA A 199 -7.56 22.41 3.80
C ALA A 199 -7.78 23.86 4.22
N GLY A 200 -8.17 24.74 3.29
CA GLY A 200 -8.52 26.14 3.58
C GLY A 200 -9.72 26.26 4.52
N ALA A 201 -10.76 25.46 4.33
CA ALA A 201 -11.95 25.45 5.19
C ALA A 201 -11.62 24.97 6.61
N VAL A 202 -10.79 23.92 6.76
CA VAL A 202 -10.31 23.45 8.06
C VAL A 202 -9.45 24.51 8.75
N GLY A 203 -8.53 25.14 8.02
CA GLY A 203 -7.69 26.22 8.55
C GLY A 203 -8.53 27.41 9.02
N LEU A 204 -9.50 27.85 8.21
CA LEU A 204 -10.44 28.92 8.56
C LEU A 204 -11.29 28.55 9.79
N GLY A 205 -11.79 27.31 9.85
CA GLY A 205 -12.55 26.80 10.98
C GLY A 205 -11.73 26.77 12.28
N PHE A 206 -10.45 26.39 12.21
CA PHE A 206 -9.54 26.43 13.35
C PHE A 206 -9.28 27.85 13.84
N VAL A 207 -9.06 28.80 12.92
CA VAL A 207 -8.86 30.22 13.25
C VAL A 207 -10.11 30.83 13.88
N LEU A 208 -11.28 30.61 13.27
CA LEU A 208 -12.56 31.10 13.79
C LEU A 208 -12.91 30.45 15.12
N GLY A 209 -12.72 29.15 15.26
CA GLY A 209 -12.93 28.43 16.52
C GLY A 209 -11.99 28.91 17.63
N GLY A 210 -10.73 29.20 17.29
CA GLY A 210 -9.76 29.81 18.21
C GLY A 210 -10.18 31.22 18.64
N LEU A 211 -10.57 32.08 17.70
CA LEU A 211 -11.07 33.43 17.97
C LEU A 211 -12.34 33.39 18.83
N VAL A 212 -13.33 32.59 18.45
CA VAL A 212 -14.58 32.41 19.21
C VAL A 212 -14.26 31.85 20.60
N GLY A 213 -13.41 30.84 20.71
CA GLY A 213 -12.95 30.29 21.99
C GLY A 213 -12.24 31.33 22.87
N MET A 214 -11.39 32.17 22.29
CA MET A 214 -10.75 33.29 23.00
C MET A 214 -11.75 34.36 23.45
N THR A 215 -12.84 34.55 22.72
CA THR A 215 -13.92 35.50 23.10
C THR A 215 -14.99 34.88 24.00
N SER A 216 -15.11 33.55 24.05
CA SER A 216 -16.12 32.80 24.80
C SER A 216 -15.60 32.28 26.14
N VAL A 217 -14.30 32.01 26.27
CA VAL A 217 -13.66 31.85 27.58
C VAL A 217 -13.55 33.24 28.15
N GLY A 218 -14.43 33.58 29.09
CA GLY A 218 -14.47 34.90 29.72
C GLY A 218 -13.06 35.37 30.03
N SER A 219 -12.67 36.50 29.42
CA SER A 219 -11.30 37.01 29.35
C SER A 219 -10.57 37.01 30.70
N GLY A 220 -11.32 37.07 31.81
CA GLY A 220 -10.82 36.94 33.17
C GLY A 220 -10.13 35.61 33.53
N ALA A 221 -10.47 34.47 32.91
CA ALA A 221 -9.82 33.18 33.22
C ALA A 221 -8.44 33.06 32.57
N LEU A 222 -8.31 33.49 31.30
CA LEU A 222 -7.03 33.51 30.60
C LEU A 222 -6.13 34.62 31.12
N ILE A 223 -6.67 35.81 31.41
CA ILE A 223 -5.93 36.90 32.06
C ILE A 223 -5.52 36.47 33.48
N GLY A 224 -6.41 35.84 34.25
CA GLY A 224 -6.09 35.31 35.57
C GLY A 224 -4.94 34.29 35.54
N LEU A 225 -4.98 33.33 34.61
CA LEU A 225 -3.93 32.33 34.46
C LEU A 225 -2.61 32.94 33.97
N ALA A 226 -2.67 33.88 33.03
CA ALA A 226 -1.49 34.63 32.55
C ALA A 226 -0.87 35.49 33.67
N LEU A 227 -1.68 36.17 34.49
CA LEU A 227 -1.20 36.95 35.64
C LEU A 227 -0.60 36.07 36.73
N ILE A 228 -1.20 34.91 37.01
CA ILE A 228 -0.64 33.92 37.95
C ILE A 228 0.71 33.41 37.45
N LEU A 229 0.86 33.13 36.15
CA LEU A 229 2.12 32.67 35.56
C LEU A 229 3.20 33.76 35.53
N VAL A 230 2.85 34.99 35.16
CA VAL A 230 3.80 36.11 34.99
C VAL A 230 4.21 36.72 36.33
N PHE A 231 3.25 36.93 37.24
CA PHE A 231 3.48 37.60 38.51
C PHE A 231 3.56 36.65 39.72
N ARG A 232 3.47 35.33 39.48
CA ARG A 232 3.50 34.29 40.54
C ARG A 232 2.52 34.55 41.68
N LEU A 233 1.30 34.96 41.33
CA LEU A 233 0.25 35.26 42.31
C LEU A 233 -0.25 33.96 42.97
N THR A 234 -0.23 33.90 44.29
CA THR A 234 -0.83 32.81 45.08
C THR A 234 -2.34 33.03 45.21
N PRO A 235 -3.19 32.12 44.70
CA PRO A 235 -4.63 32.26 44.83
C PRO A 235 -5.08 32.00 46.28
N HIS A 236 -5.80 32.96 46.86
CA HIS A 236 -6.48 32.78 48.15
C HIS A 236 -7.97 32.53 47.91
N ARG A 237 -8.51 31.42 48.44
CA ARG A 237 -9.96 31.18 48.47
C ARG A 237 -10.59 32.13 49.49
N VAL A 238 -11.43 33.04 49.02
CA VAL A 238 -12.39 33.75 49.87
C VAL A 238 -13.65 32.90 49.87
N VAL A 239 -13.98 32.29 51.01
CA VAL A 239 -15.18 31.48 51.18
C VAL A 239 -16.38 32.40 51.34
N GLY A 240 -17.44 32.12 50.59
CA GLY A 240 -18.79 32.66 50.69
C GLY A 240 -19.73 31.71 49.96
#